data_AF-A0A1D3L081-F1
#
_entry.id   AF-A0A1D3L081-F1
#
_cell.length_a   1.000
_cell.length_b   1.000
_cell.length_c   1.000
_cell.angle_alpha   90.00
_cell.angle_beta   90.00
_cell.angle_gamma   90.00
#
_symmetry.space_group_name_H-M   'P 1'
#
loop_
_entity.id
_entity.type
_entity.pdbx_description
1 polymer ?
#
loop_
_entity_poly.entity_id
_entity_poly.type
_entity_poly.pdbx_seq_one_letter_code
_entity_poly.pdbx_strand_id
1 'polypeptide(L)'
;MAKARRRRVRDTWKEKQWYKIVTPKEFGDIEIGSTPSRDPDMLLKRTVEATMRELAGDFSKQYVKLAFQVNNVAGDTANTKFIGHKVTTDYVRSMIRRGTSRIDTITNVTTKDGQTFKVHILAITIKRAKSSQQKFIRETMEKLIQDAAVDRSFPDFIEGVVSGKVASHIYHEAKKIYPLKRVEIIKTRVVE
;
A
#
# COMPACT_ATOMS: atom_id res chain seq x y z
N MET A 1 -15.40 38.62 -45.27
CA MET A 1 -15.09 37.47 -44.38
C MET A 1 -14.89 37.99 -42.97
N ALA A 2 -15.79 37.67 -42.03
CA ALA A 2 -15.69 38.15 -40.65
C ALA A 2 -14.48 37.50 -39.96
N LYS A 3 -13.52 38.33 -39.53
CA LYS A 3 -12.32 37.89 -38.81
C LYS A 3 -12.78 37.22 -37.51
N ALA A 4 -12.57 35.90 -37.40
CA ALA A 4 -12.95 35.13 -36.22
C ALA A 4 -12.41 35.83 -34.96
N ARG A 5 -13.31 36.28 -34.08
CA ARG A 5 -12.98 37.03 -32.88
C ARG A 5 -12.11 36.15 -32.00
N ARG A 6 -10.80 36.45 -31.94
CA ARG A 6 -9.81 35.69 -31.17
C ARG A 6 -10.26 35.68 -29.71
N ARG A 7 -10.73 34.53 -29.23
CA ARG A 7 -11.21 34.34 -27.85
C ARG A 7 -10.05 34.74 -26.93
N ARG A 8 -10.29 35.67 -26.00
CA ARG A 8 -9.29 36.12 -25.03
C ARG A 8 -8.75 34.88 -24.31
N VAL A 9 -7.46 34.61 -24.45
CA VAL A 9 -6.82 33.46 -23.78
C VAL A 9 -6.98 33.68 -22.28
N ARG A 10 -7.85 32.88 -21.66
CA ARG A 10 -8.16 32.96 -20.23
C ARG A 10 -7.16 32.07 -19.50
N ASP A 11 -6.47 32.64 -18.52
CA ASP A 11 -5.53 31.92 -17.69
C ASP A 11 -6.28 30.98 -16.74
N THR A 12 -6.22 29.69 -17.06
CA THR A 12 -6.92 28.63 -16.32
C THR A 12 -6.29 28.34 -14.96
N TRP A 13 -5.09 28.86 -14.69
CA TRP A 13 -4.42 28.63 -13.40
C TRP A 13 -5.00 29.51 -12.29
N LYS A 14 -5.42 30.73 -12.64
CA LYS A 14 -6.03 31.69 -11.68
C LYS A 14 -7.36 31.23 -11.10
N GLU A 15 -8.00 30.26 -11.74
CA GLU A 15 -9.27 29.67 -11.27
C GLU A 15 -9.07 28.50 -10.31
N LYS A 16 -7.84 28.01 -10.15
CA LYS A 16 -7.57 26.86 -9.29
C LYS A 16 -7.28 27.34 -7.88
N GLN A 17 -7.89 26.65 -6.92
CA GLN A 17 -7.58 26.77 -5.51
C GLN A 17 -6.69 25.59 -5.10
N TRP A 18 -5.83 25.83 -4.11
CA TRP A 18 -4.93 24.82 -3.58
C TRP A 18 -5.56 24.14 -2.38
N TYR A 19 -5.68 22.83 -2.44
CA TYR A 19 -6.22 22.02 -1.36
C TYR A 19 -5.10 21.22 -0.71
N LYS A 20 -5.10 21.16 0.62
CA LYS A 20 -4.15 20.36 1.39
C LYS A 20 -4.67 18.94 1.53
N ILE A 21 -3.85 17.95 1.23
CA ILE A 21 -4.19 16.54 1.36
C ILE A 21 -3.70 16.04 2.71
N VAL A 22 -4.63 15.57 3.53
CA VAL A 22 -4.37 15.06 4.87
C VAL A 22 -4.60 13.55 4.88
N THR A 23 -3.72 12.83 5.57
CA THR A 23 -3.89 11.40 5.84
C THR A 23 -5.11 11.12 6.73
N PRO A 24 -5.62 9.88 6.75
CA PRO A 24 -6.61 9.49 7.75
C PRO A 24 -6.03 9.59 9.17
N LYS A 25 -6.91 9.77 10.16
CA LYS A 25 -6.56 9.80 11.60
C LYS A 25 -5.70 8.64 12.06
N GLU A 26 -5.90 7.46 11.47
CA GLU A 26 -5.14 6.23 11.72
C GLU A 26 -3.63 6.39 11.47
N PHE A 27 -3.24 7.36 10.63
CA PHE A 27 -1.86 7.67 10.27
C PHE A 27 -1.36 9.00 10.87
N GLY A 28 -2.12 9.61 11.79
CA GLY A 28 -1.70 10.78 12.54
C GLY A 28 -1.99 12.15 11.90
N ASP A 29 -2.95 12.23 10.98
CA ASP A 29 -3.42 13.50 10.35
C ASP A 29 -2.29 14.36 9.76
N ILE A 30 -1.31 13.71 9.14
CA ILE A 30 -0.15 14.34 8.52
C ILE A 30 -0.52 14.90 7.14
N GLU A 31 -0.08 16.13 6.87
CA GLU A 31 -0.17 16.74 5.53
C GLU A 31 0.84 16.08 4.58
N ILE A 32 0.35 15.38 3.55
CA ILE A 32 1.22 14.71 2.54
C ILE A 32 1.68 15.73 1.48
N GLY A 33 0.77 16.64 1.10
CA GLY A 33 1.03 17.59 0.03
C GLY A 33 -0.20 18.42 -0.31
N SER A 34 -0.10 19.18 -1.40
CA SER A 34 -1.19 20.02 -1.88
C SER A 34 -1.53 19.69 -3.33
N THR A 35 -2.80 19.87 -3.70
CA THR A 35 -3.28 19.64 -5.06
C THR A 35 -4.17 20.79 -5.50
N PRO A 36 -3.92 21.35 -6.69
CA PRO A 36 -4.79 22.38 -7.23
C PRO A 36 -6.04 21.75 -7.85
N SER A 37 -7.20 22.33 -7.57
CA SER A 37 -8.46 22.01 -8.24
C SER A 37 -9.29 23.27 -8.44
N ARG A 38 -10.10 23.27 -9.48
CA ARG A 38 -11.08 24.33 -9.73
C ARG A 38 -12.31 24.12 -8.86
N ASP A 39 -12.83 22.89 -8.88
CA ASP A 39 -14.00 22.50 -8.11
C ASP A 39 -13.61 21.40 -7.10
N PRO A 40 -14.19 21.40 -5.88
CA PRO A 40 -13.95 20.37 -4.87
C PRO A 40 -14.30 18.95 -5.36
N ASP A 41 -15.38 18.81 -6.14
CA ASP A 41 -15.84 17.51 -6.64
C ASP A 41 -14.81 16.82 -7.54
N MET A 42 -13.97 17.60 -8.23
CA MET A 42 -12.91 17.06 -9.08
C MET A 42 -11.71 16.50 -8.29
N LEU A 43 -11.64 16.73 -6.98
CA LEU A 43 -10.62 16.15 -6.11
C LEU A 43 -11.00 14.74 -5.65
N LEU A 44 -12.30 14.46 -5.57
CA LEU A 44 -12.80 13.15 -5.15
C LEU A 44 -12.20 12.06 -6.04
N LYS A 45 -11.86 10.93 -5.41
CA LYS A 45 -11.25 9.75 -6.05
C LYS A 45 -9.83 9.93 -6.59
N ARG A 46 -9.21 11.11 -6.47
CA ARG A 46 -7.77 11.26 -6.77
C ARG A 46 -6.95 10.42 -5.80
N THR A 47 -5.95 9.73 -6.34
CA THR A 47 -5.02 8.90 -5.57
C THR A 47 -3.70 9.62 -5.42
N VAL A 48 -3.16 9.61 -4.20
CA VAL A 48 -1.88 10.21 -3.84
C VAL A 48 -1.01 9.12 -3.25
N GLU A 49 0.25 9.07 -3.67
CA GLU A 49 1.24 8.17 -3.08
C GLU A 49 2.09 8.94 -2.08
N ALA A 50 2.28 8.38 -0.89
CA ALA A 50 3.21 8.89 0.12
C ALA A 50 4.17 7.78 0.54
N THR A 51 5.38 8.17 0.92
CA THR A 51 6.38 7.20 1.40
C THR A 51 6.34 7.11 2.92
N MET A 52 6.64 5.94 3.50
CA MET A 52 6.73 5.81 4.97
C MET A 52 7.74 6.76 5.62
N ARG A 53 8.79 7.16 4.89
CA ARG A 53 9.74 8.18 5.33
C ARG A 53 9.06 9.53 5.61
N GLU A 54 8.08 9.92 4.80
CA GLU A 54 7.39 11.21 4.91
C GLU A 54 6.38 11.20 6.05
N LEU A 55 5.81 10.04 6.35
CA LEU A 55 4.80 9.89 7.40
C LEU A 55 5.42 9.64 8.78
N ALA A 56 6.34 8.69 8.90
CA ALA A 56 6.89 8.27 10.20
C ALA A 56 8.33 8.75 10.45
N GLY A 57 8.99 9.38 9.48
CA GLY A 57 10.40 9.78 9.59
C GLY A 57 11.40 8.61 9.57
N ASP A 58 10.93 7.36 9.42
CA ASP A 58 11.80 6.18 9.38
C ASP A 58 12.42 5.98 7.99
N PHE A 59 13.72 6.19 7.89
CA PHE A 59 14.50 6.00 6.65
C PHE A 59 14.62 4.54 6.24
N SER A 60 14.52 3.60 7.19
CA SER A 60 14.70 2.16 6.93
C SER A 60 13.60 1.61 6.02
N LYS A 61 12.42 2.25 6.03
CA LYS A 61 11.22 1.82 5.30
C LYS A 61 10.90 2.71 4.11
N GLN A 62 11.89 3.41 3.56
CA GLN A 62 11.69 4.27 2.37
C GLN A 62 11.16 3.50 1.14
N TYR A 63 11.38 2.19 1.07
CA TYR A 63 10.85 1.34 -0.02
C TYR A 63 9.34 1.06 0.09
N VAL A 64 8.68 1.47 1.17
CA VAL A 64 7.23 1.27 1.38
C VAL A 64 6.48 2.52 0.93
N LYS A 65 5.65 2.37 -0.10
CA LYS A 65 4.73 3.39 -0.59
C LYS A 65 3.31 3.07 -0.17
N LEU A 66 2.62 4.07 0.37
CA LEU A 66 1.20 4.00 0.72
C LEU A 66 0.39 4.82 -0.29
N ALA A 67 -0.75 4.29 -0.71
CA ALA A 67 -1.67 4.92 -1.62
C ALA A 67 -2.94 5.34 -0.87
N PHE A 68 -3.26 6.62 -0.96
CA PHE A 68 -4.41 7.25 -0.32
C PHE A 68 -5.35 7.82 -1.37
N GLN A 69 -6.66 7.67 -1.18
CA GLN A 69 -7.70 8.27 -2.02
C GLN A 69 -8.35 9.43 -1.32
N VAL A 70 -8.57 10.55 -2.01
CA VAL A 70 -9.43 11.61 -1.48
C VAL A 70 -10.88 11.12 -1.46
N ASN A 71 -11.47 11.11 -0.26
CA ASN A 71 -12.86 10.69 -0.04
C ASN A 71 -13.78 11.89 0.27
N ASN A 72 -13.28 12.87 1.02
CA ASN A 72 -14.06 14.03 1.40
C ASN A 72 -13.20 15.30 1.36
N VAL A 73 -13.81 16.44 1.06
CA VAL A 73 -13.18 17.76 1.07
C VAL A 73 -13.93 18.64 2.06
N ALA A 74 -13.24 19.12 3.09
CA ALA A 74 -13.77 20.01 4.11
C ALA A 74 -13.07 21.37 4.00
N GLY A 75 -13.71 22.33 3.33
CA GLY A 75 -13.08 23.62 3.03
C GLY A 75 -11.84 23.42 2.16
N ASP A 76 -10.68 23.84 2.66
CA ASP A 76 -9.39 23.72 1.95
C ASP A 76 -8.64 22.40 2.22
N THR A 77 -9.18 21.53 3.09
CA THR A 77 -8.55 20.24 3.42
C THR A 77 -9.27 19.06 2.76
N ALA A 78 -8.50 18.23 2.08
CA ALA A 78 -8.94 16.99 1.45
C ALA A 78 -8.56 15.82 2.35
N ASN A 79 -9.58 15.20 2.96
CA ASN A 79 -9.46 14.00 3.78
C ASN A 79 -9.36 12.76 2.89
N THR A 80 -8.42 11.89 3.23
CA THR A 80 -8.15 10.68 2.45
C THR A 80 -8.58 9.40 3.17
N LYS A 81 -8.73 8.32 2.39
CA LYS A 81 -8.92 6.93 2.82
C LYS A 81 -7.76 6.10 2.30
N PHE A 82 -7.29 5.13 3.07
CA PHE A 82 -6.27 4.19 2.62
C PHE A 82 -6.82 3.26 1.53
N ILE A 83 -6.14 3.15 0.39
CA ILE A 83 -6.48 2.19 -0.69
C ILE A 83 -5.61 0.95 -0.61
N GLY A 84 -4.33 1.13 -0.26
CA GLY A 84 -3.38 0.03 -0.33
C GLY A 84 -1.94 0.46 -0.14
N HIS A 85 -1.07 -0.53 -0.01
CA HIS A 85 0.37 -0.32 0.04
C HIS A 85 1.05 -1.05 -1.11
N LYS A 86 2.23 -0.56 -1.47
CA LYS A 86 3.11 -1.20 -2.43
C LYS A 86 4.57 -1.00 -2.03
N VAL A 87 5.33 -2.07 -2.13
CA VAL A 87 6.79 -2.04 -2.04
C VAL A 87 7.41 -1.65 -3.38
N THR A 88 8.48 -0.87 -3.36
CA THR A 88 9.17 -0.45 -4.58
C THR A 88 9.77 -1.63 -5.35
N THR A 89 9.80 -1.50 -6.68
CA THR A 89 10.22 -2.59 -7.57
C THR A 89 11.71 -2.89 -7.49
N ASP A 90 12.53 -1.87 -7.25
CA ASP A 90 13.97 -1.98 -7.01
C ASP A 90 14.26 -2.84 -5.78
N TYR A 91 13.52 -2.61 -4.68
CA TYR A 91 13.65 -3.41 -3.47
C TYR A 91 13.29 -4.88 -3.73
N VAL A 92 12.14 -5.17 -4.36
CA VAL A 92 11.77 -6.55 -4.71
C VAL A 92 12.81 -7.22 -5.61
N ARG A 93 13.30 -6.51 -6.63
CA ARG A 93 14.32 -7.03 -7.56
C ARG A 93 15.65 -7.28 -6.84
N SER A 94 16.03 -6.47 -5.86
CA SER A 94 17.28 -6.64 -5.11
C SER A 94 17.31 -7.93 -4.28
N MET A 95 16.14 -8.40 -3.82
CA MET A 95 16.04 -9.59 -2.99
C MET A 95 16.08 -10.88 -3.81
N ILE A 96 15.49 -10.87 -5.01
CA ILE A 96 15.41 -12.04 -5.89
C ILE A 96 16.75 -12.25 -6.59
N ARG A 97 17.41 -13.39 -6.33
CA ARG A 97 18.69 -13.75 -6.95
C ARG A 97 18.63 -15.11 -7.64
N ARG A 98 19.51 -15.34 -8.60
CA ARG A 98 19.67 -16.66 -9.22
C ARG A 98 20.05 -17.70 -8.15
N GLY A 99 19.55 -18.93 -8.30
CA GLY A 99 19.76 -20.01 -7.32
C GLY A 99 18.81 -20.00 -6.12
N THR A 100 17.94 -19.00 -6.01
CA THR A 100 16.86 -18.94 -4.99
C THR A 100 15.51 -19.27 -5.62
N SER A 101 14.54 -19.67 -4.79
CA SER A 101 13.15 -19.83 -5.21
C SER A 101 12.34 -18.63 -4.73
N ARG A 102 11.52 -18.09 -5.63
CA ARG A 102 10.52 -17.07 -5.35
C ARG A 102 9.19 -17.76 -5.08
N ILE A 103 8.59 -17.53 -3.93
CA ILE A 103 7.30 -18.11 -3.53
C ILE A 103 6.33 -16.96 -3.29
N ASP A 104 5.35 -16.82 -4.17
CA ASP A 104 4.29 -15.82 -4.06
C ASP A 104 2.99 -16.47 -3.60
N THR A 105 2.26 -15.74 -2.76
CA THR A 105 0.92 -16.08 -2.30
C THR A 105 0.04 -14.84 -2.42
N ILE A 106 -1.16 -14.99 -2.99
CA ILE A 106 -2.14 -13.91 -3.14
C ILE A 106 -3.43 -14.38 -2.48
N THR A 107 -3.81 -13.75 -1.39
CA THR A 107 -5.02 -14.10 -0.65
C THR A 107 -5.94 -12.91 -0.50
N ASN A 108 -7.24 -13.21 -0.50
CA ASN A 108 -8.25 -12.29 -0.04
C ASN A 108 -8.48 -12.58 1.45
N VAL A 109 -8.39 -11.57 2.29
CA VAL A 109 -8.63 -11.65 3.73
C VAL A 109 -9.69 -10.65 4.13
N THR A 110 -10.53 -11.03 5.08
CA THR A 110 -11.54 -10.15 5.67
C THR A 110 -11.09 -9.80 7.08
N THR A 111 -11.01 -8.52 7.41
CA THR A 111 -10.71 -8.09 8.77
C THR A 111 -11.95 -8.21 9.66
N LYS A 112 -11.75 -8.08 10.98
CA LYS A 112 -12.83 -8.06 11.96
C LYS A 112 -13.94 -7.05 11.64
N ASP A 113 -13.57 -5.92 11.03
CA ASP A 113 -14.49 -4.83 10.68
C ASP A 113 -15.28 -5.09 9.38
N GLY A 114 -15.13 -6.28 8.77
CA GLY A 114 -15.82 -6.67 7.55
C GLY A 114 -15.21 -6.11 6.26
N GLN A 115 -14.08 -5.41 6.35
CA GLN A 115 -13.37 -4.88 5.18
C GLN A 115 -12.52 -5.97 4.53
N THR A 116 -12.63 -6.15 3.21
CA THR A 116 -11.86 -7.13 2.46
C THR A 116 -10.57 -6.56 1.86
N PHE A 117 -9.49 -7.32 1.93
CA PHE A 117 -8.18 -6.98 1.39
C PHE A 117 -7.66 -8.07 0.49
N LYS A 118 -7.02 -7.67 -0.60
CA LYS A 118 -6.13 -8.53 -1.37
C LYS A 118 -4.71 -8.28 -0.91
N VAL A 119 -4.10 -9.30 -0.32
CA VAL A 119 -2.74 -9.28 0.21
C VAL A 119 -1.84 -10.14 -0.68
N HIS A 120 -0.73 -9.56 -1.14
CA HIS A 120 0.30 -10.27 -1.89
C HIS A 120 1.54 -10.40 -1.02
N ILE A 121 1.87 -11.64 -0.67
CA ILE A 121 3.00 -12.02 0.16
C ILE A 121 4.08 -12.66 -0.71
N LEU A 122 5.33 -12.36 -0.39
CA LEU A 122 6.51 -12.90 -1.02
C LEU A 122 7.42 -13.53 0.01
N ALA A 123 7.76 -14.80 -0.21
CA ALA A 123 8.84 -15.47 0.50
C ALA A 123 9.98 -15.81 -0.47
N ILE A 124 11.21 -15.58 -0.03
CA ILE A 124 12.42 -15.87 -0.77
C ILE A 124 13.24 -16.88 0.03
N THR A 125 13.59 -17.99 -0.61
CA THR A 125 14.39 -19.06 -0.01
C THR A 125 15.89 -18.78 -0.12
N ILE A 126 16.71 -19.39 0.75
CA ILE A 126 18.18 -19.27 0.66
C ILE A 126 18.72 -20.03 -0.55
N LYS A 127 18.17 -21.22 -0.82
CA LYS A 127 18.52 -22.08 -1.96
C LYS A 127 17.24 -22.51 -2.69
N ARG A 128 17.40 -23.17 -3.84
CA ARG A 128 16.29 -23.69 -4.63
C ARG A 128 15.50 -24.73 -3.82
N ALA A 129 14.25 -24.43 -3.52
CA ALA A 129 13.34 -25.31 -2.81
C ALA A 129 12.60 -26.25 -3.79
N LYS A 130 12.28 -27.47 -3.33
CA LYS A 130 11.47 -28.43 -4.11
C LYS A 130 10.03 -27.92 -4.28
N SER A 131 9.32 -28.38 -5.31
CA SER A 131 7.93 -27.98 -5.58
C SER A 131 6.98 -28.28 -4.41
N SER A 132 7.15 -29.43 -3.75
CA SER A 132 6.36 -29.80 -2.57
C SER A 132 6.56 -28.84 -1.40
N GLN A 133 7.81 -28.47 -1.12
CA GLN A 133 8.15 -27.49 -0.08
C GLN A 133 7.56 -26.11 -0.41
N GLN A 134 7.65 -25.69 -1.67
CA GLN A 134 7.06 -24.42 -2.09
C GLN A 134 5.54 -24.41 -1.89
N LYS A 135 4.84 -25.51 -2.21
CA LYS A 135 3.40 -25.65 -1.98
C LYS A 135 3.06 -25.53 -0.49
N PHE A 136 3.79 -26.25 0.36
CA PHE A 136 3.55 -26.25 1.80
C PHE A 136 3.79 -24.87 2.44
N ILE A 137 4.83 -24.16 1.99
CA ILE A 137 5.08 -22.77 2.42
C ILE A 137 3.93 -21.86 1.97
N ARG A 138 3.40 -21.99 0.74
CA ARG A 138 2.24 -21.19 0.30
C ARG A 138 1.04 -21.42 1.20
N GLU A 139 0.64 -22.66 1.43
CA GLU A 139 -0.50 -23.00 2.28
C GLU A 139 -0.32 -22.46 3.72
N THR A 140 0.91 -22.51 4.24
CA THR A 140 1.22 -21.96 5.57
C THR A 140 1.08 -20.44 5.60
N MET A 141 1.57 -19.74 4.56
CA MET A 141 1.42 -18.28 4.46
C MET A 141 -0.06 -17.86 4.33
N GLU A 142 -0.87 -18.63 3.62
CA GLU A 142 -2.31 -18.39 3.45
C GLU A 142 -3.07 -18.50 4.78
N LYS A 143 -2.78 -19.55 5.57
CA LYS A 143 -3.41 -19.74 6.88
C LYS A 143 -3.03 -18.63 7.85
N LEU A 144 -1.74 -18.35 8.00
CA LEU A 144 -1.25 -17.36 8.96
C LEU A 144 -1.76 -15.94 8.67
N ILE A 145 -1.94 -15.57 7.39
CA ILE A 145 -2.47 -14.25 7.05
C ILE A 145 -3.97 -14.17 7.27
N GLN A 146 -4.71 -15.27 7.07
CA GLN A 146 -6.15 -15.34 7.37
C GLN A 146 -6.37 -15.22 8.88
N ASP A 147 -5.64 -16.00 9.68
CA ASP A 147 -5.72 -15.95 11.15
C ASP A 147 -5.39 -14.54 11.67
N ALA A 148 -4.30 -13.94 11.18
CA ALA A 148 -3.89 -12.60 11.59
C ALA A 148 -4.87 -11.49 11.16
N ALA A 149 -5.69 -11.71 10.13
CA ALA A 149 -6.69 -10.76 9.66
C ALA A 149 -7.99 -10.86 10.47
N VAL A 150 -8.42 -12.07 10.84
CA VAL A 150 -9.64 -12.29 11.64
C VAL A 150 -9.51 -11.70 13.04
N ASP A 151 -8.31 -11.80 13.63
CA ASP A 151 -8.08 -11.34 15.00
C ASP A 151 -7.98 -9.81 15.15
N ARG A 152 -7.66 -9.08 14.06
CA ARG A 152 -7.29 -7.66 14.11
C ARG A 152 -8.31 -6.74 13.44
N SER A 153 -8.41 -5.53 13.97
CA SER A 153 -9.11 -4.43 13.32
C SER A 153 -8.34 -3.97 12.08
N PHE A 154 -9.02 -3.23 11.20
CA PHE A 154 -8.46 -2.62 10.01
C PHE A 154 -7.19 -1.78 10.27
N PRO A 155 -7.20 -0.79 11.19
CA PRO A 155 -6.00 0.03 11.44
C PRO A 155 -4.86 -0.81 12.01
N ASP A 156 -5.13 -1.70 12.96
CA ASP A 156 -4.11 -2.55 13.58
C ASP A 156 -3.47 -3.51 12.56
N PHE A 157 -4.29 -4.02 11.63
CA PHE A 157 -3.81 -4.90 10.58
C PHE A 157 -2.89 -4.14 9.62
N ILE A 158 -3.25 -2.93 9.19
CA ILE A 158 -2.39 -2.13 8.31
C ILE A 158 -1.10 -1.74 9.01
N GLU A 159 -1.16 -1.30 10.26
CA GLU A 159 0.04 -0.98 11.03
C GLU A 159 0.94 -2.22 11.14
N GLY A 160 0.37 -3.40 11.40
CA GLY A 160 1.10 -4.66 11.45
C GLY A 160 1.78 -5.04 10.12
N VAL A 161 1.10 -4.77 8.99
CA VAL A 161 1.63 -4.99 7.62
C VAL A 161 2.77 -4.03 7.33
N VAL A 162 2.56 -2.73 7.57
CA VAL A 162 3.54 -1.66 7.31
C VAL A 162 4.73 -1.74 8.26
N SER A 163 4.49 -2.15 9.50
CA SER A 163 5.55 -2.35 10.49
C SER A 163 6.41 -3.58 10.17
N GLY A 164 5.88 -4.54 9.42
CA GLY A 164 6.54 -5.81 9.13
C GLY A 164 6.33 -6.91 10.20
N LYS A 165 5.55 -6.64 11.26
CA LYS A 165 5.28 -7.62 12.35
C LYS A 165 4.63 -8.90 11.79
N VAL A 166 3.68 -8.73 10.86
CA VAL A 166 3.01 -9.85 10.19
C VAL A 166 4.01 -10.67 9.37
N ALA A 167 4.89 -10.02 8.61
CA ALA A 167 5.90 -10.69 7.80
C ALA A 167 6.92 -11.45 8.68
N SER A 168 7.32 -10.87 9.81
CA SER A 168 8.19 -11.53 10.79
C SER A 168 7.54 -12.76 11.39
N HIS A 169 6.24 -12.73 11.73
CA HIS A 169 5.53 -13.90 12.24
C HIS A 169 5.53 -15.05 11.22
N ILE A 170 5.18 -14.74 9.97
CA ILE A 170 5.19 -15.70 8.86
C ILE A 170 6.59 -16.29 8.66
N TYR A 171 7.65 -15.47 8.78
CA TYR A 171 9.02 -15.93 8.65
C TYR A 171 9.39 -17.02 9.67
N HIS A 172 9.01 -16.84 10.94
CA HIS A 172 9.36 -17.79 12.01
C HIS A 172 8.69 -19.15 11.82
N GLU A 173 7.43 -19.16 11.40
CA GLU A 173 6.70 -20.41 11.11
C GLU A 173 7.21 -21.07 9.83
N ALA A 174 7.36 -20.31 8.75
CA ALA A 174 7.76 -20.87 7.47
C ALA A 174 9.23 -21.35 7.45
N LYS A 175 10.10 -20.81 8.32
CA LYS A 175 11.48 -21.28 8.50
C LYS A 175 11.57 -22.73 8.98
N LYS A 176 10.56 -23.24 9.70
CA LYS A 176 10.50 -24.64 10.17
C LYS A 176 10.43 -25.64 8.99
N ILE A 177 9.86 -25.22 7.86
CA ILE A 177 9.68 -26.04 6.66
C ILE A 177 10.95 -26.03 5.82
N TYR A 178 11.47 -24.83 5.53
CA TYR A 178 12.65 -24.62 4.71
C TYR A 178 13.33 -23.31 5.08
N PRO A 179 14.67 -23.23 5.02
CA PRO A 179 15.39 -21.99 5.30
C PRO A 179 15.01 -20.86 4.33
N LEU A 180 14.38 -19.82 4.87
CA LEU A 180 14.01 -18.59 4.19
C LEU A 180 15.05 -17.51 4.42
N LYS A 181 15.30 -16.71 3.37
CA LYS A 181 16.12 -15.52 3.41
C LYS A 181 15.31 -14.33 3.92
N ARG A 182 14.13 -14.11 3.35
CA ARG A 182 13.25 -12.98 3.70
C ARG A 182 11.81 -13.28 3.33
N VAL A 183 10.89 -12.76 4.13
CA VAL A 183 9.45 -12.72 3.85
C VAL A 183 9.02 -11.27 3.91
N GLU A 184 8.26 -10.82 2.92
CA GLU A 184 7.77 -9.44 2.85
C GLU A 184 6.37 -9.45 2.24
N ILE A 185 5.54 -8.47 2.62
CA ILE A 185 4.26 -8.24 1.96
C ILE A 185 4.53 -7.21 0.86
N ILE A 186 4.34 -7.59 -0.41
CA ILE A 186 4.66 -6.71 -1.55
C ILE A 186 3.58 -5.66 -1.75
N LYS A 187 2.32 -6.07 -1.64
CA LYS A 187 1.19 -5.24 -2.02
C LYS A 187 -0.03 -5.59 -1.19
N THR A 188 -0.73 -4.58 -0.72
CA THR A 188 -2.08 -4.71 -0.21
C THR A 188 -3.01 -3.82 -1.01
N ARG A 189 -4.24 -4.27 -1.22
CA ARG A 189 -5.29 -3.48 -1.87
C ARG A 189 -6.60 -3.76 -1.18
N VAL A 190 -7.31 -2.71 -0.78
CA VAL A 190 -8.70 -2.80 -0.34
C VAL A 190 -9.53 -3.28 -1.53
N VAL A 191 -10.28 -4.36 -1.32
CA VAL A 191 -11.32 -4.83 -2.24
C VAL A 191 -12.61 -4.34 -1.61
N GLU A 192 -13.28 -3.38 -2.26
CA GLU A 192 -14.65 -3.00 -1.90
C GLU A 192 -15.64 -4.10 -2.28
#